data_AF-A0A2Z5U7R2-F1
#
_entry.id   AF-A0A2Z5U7R2-F1
#
_cell.length_a   1.000
_cell.length_b   1.000
_cell.length_c   1.000
_cell.angle_alpha   90.00
_cell.angle_beta   90.00
_cell.angle_gamma   90.00
#
_symmetry.space_group_name_H-M   'P 1'
#
loop_
_entity.id
_entity.type
_entity.pdbx_description
1 polymer ?
#
loop_
_entity_poly.entity_id
_entity_poly.type
_entity_poly.pdbx_seq_one_letter_code
_entity_poly.pdbx_strand_id
1 'polypeptide(L)'
;MTKNSKPAEKPWTDPDDAPEWTEDHFRRAAVYENGKLVKPADGTWTKPGRPKSPDPKQQVTLRLDSIVLEKFRAMGPRWQSRINAELRKALGL
;
A
#
# COMPACT_ATOMS: atom_id res chain seq x y z
N MET A 1 16.43 -25.74 0.09
CA MET A 1 17.08 -24.72 -0.76
C MET A 1 16.36 -24.67 -2.10
N THR A 2 15.41 -23.78 -2.28
CA THR A 2 14.69 -23.62 -3.56
C THR A 2 15.30 -22.44 -4.31
N LYS A 3 15.96 -22.71 -5.44
CA LYS A 3 16.58 -21.70 -6.31
C LYS A 3 15.48 -20.97 -7.08
N ASN A 4 15.36 -19.66 -6.89
CA ASN A 4 14.54 -18.80 -7.74
C ASN A 4 15.28 -18.56 -9.06
N SER A 5 14.75 -19.04 -10.17
CA SER A 5 15.24 -18.69 -11.52
C SER A 5 15.00 -17.22 -11.79
N LYS A 6 16.05 -16.50 -12.22
CA LYS A 6 15.96 -15.10 -12.63
C LYS A 6 15.10 -14.97 -13.90
N PRO A 7 14.25 -13.94 -14.02
CA PRO A 7 13.54 -13.67 -15.27
C PRO A 7 14.53 -13.24 -16.36
N ALA A 8 14.27 -13.68 -17.59
CA ALA A 8 15.08 -13.38 -18.78
C ALA A 8 15.30 -11.86 -18.96
N GLU A 9 16.54 -11.49 -19.29
CA GLU A 9 16.98 -10.11 -19.47
C GLU A 9 16.30 -9.50 -20.69
N LYS A 10 15.68 -8.33 -20.52
CA LYS A 10 15.02 -7.59 -21.61
C LYS A 10 16.09 -6.96 -22.52
N PRO A 11 15.93 -6.96 -23.86
CA PRO A 11 16.83 -6.23 -24.74
C PRO A 11 16.79 -4.73 -24.41
N TRP A 12 17.96 -4.09 -24.42
CA TRP A 12 18.11 -2.67 -24.11
C TRP A 12 17.33 -1.82 -25.11
N THR A 13 16.48 -0.94 -24.59
CA THR A 13 15.71 0.04 -25.37
C THR A 13 16.44 1.38 -25.30
N ASP A 14 16.65 2.00 -26.45
CA ASP A 14 17.35 3.28 -26.58
C ASP A 14 16.62 4.36 -25.74
N PRO A 15 17.32 5.09 -24.85
CA PRO A 15 16.75 6.19 -24.07
C PRO A 15 16.06 7.29 -24.90
N ASP A 16 16.44 7.46 -26.17
CA ASP A 16 15.86 8.46 -27.07
C ASP A 16 14.70 7.92 -27.94
N ASP A 17 14.44 6.61 -27.92
CA ASP A 17 13.26 6.02 -28.56
C ASP A 17 12.06 6.16 -27.60
N ALA A 18 11.62 7.41 -27.42
CA ALA A 18 10.48 7.73 -26.60
C ALA A 18 9.23 7.08 -27.23
N PRO A 19 8.46 6.27 -26.48
CA PRO A 19 7.25 5.68 -27.01
C PRO A 19 6.29 6.77 -27.47
N GLU A 20 5.69 6.56 -28.64
CA GLU A 20 4.68 7.46 -29.20
C GLU A 20 3.62 7.80 -28.15
N TRP A 21 3.32 9.09 -28.03
CA TRP A 21 2.36 9.56 -27.04
C TRP A 21 0.97 9.05 -27.42
N THR A 22 0.42 8.16 -26.59
CA THR A 22 -0.95 7.68 -26.78
C THR A 22 -1.96 8.79 -26.50
N GLU A 23 -3.13 8.72 -27.12
CA GLU A 23 -4.26 9.65 -26.91
C GLU A 23 -4.63 9.81 -25.42
N ASP A 24 -4.46 8.74 -24.64
CA ASP A 24 -4.70 8.75 -23.21
C ASP A 24 -3.65 9.55 -22.43
N HIS A 25 -2.43 9.69 -22.96
CA HIS A 25 -1.40 10.59 -22.44
C HIS A 25 -1.77 12.06 -22.69
N PHE A 26 -2.26 12.40 -23.88
CA PHE A 26 -2.74 13.75 -24.19
C PHE A 26 -3.93 14.16 -23.32
N ARG A 27 -4.84 13.22 -23.03
CA ARG A 27 -6.00 13.47 -22.15
C ARG A 27 -5.62 13.82 -20.71
N ARG A 28 -4.54 13.22 -20.19
CA ARG A 28 -4.05 13.43 -18.82
C ARG A 28 -2.96 14.49 -18.70
N ALA A 29 -2.41 14.97 -19.81
CA ALA A 29 -1.37 15.98 -19.83
C ALA A 29 -1.87 17.33 -19.29
N ALA A 30 -0.95 18.11 -18.74
CA ALA A 30 -1.22 19.50 -18.39
C ALA A 30 -1.39 20.32 -19.67
N VAL A 31 -2.49 21.08 -19.76
CA VAL A 31 -2.75 21.96 -20.89
C VAL A 31 -2.29 23.37 -20.56
N TYR A 32 -1.38 23.89 -21.37
CA TYR A 32 -0.90 25.27 -21.28
C TYR A 32 -1.37 26.04 -22.51
N GLU A 33 -2.01 27.19 -22.31
CA GLU A 33 -2.28 28.17 -23.37
C GLU A 33 -1.56 29.48 -23.03
N ASN A 34 -0.76 30.01 -23.96
CA ASN A 34 -0.01 31.26 -23.80
C ASN A 34 0.82 31.33 -22.50
N GLY A 35 1.42 30.20 -22.10
CA GLY A 35 2.24 30.10 -20.88
C GLY A 35 1.43 30.06 -19.57
N LYS A 36 0.10 30.00 -19.62
CA LYS A 36 -0.77 29.84 -18.44
C LYS A 36 -1.34 28.42 -18.39
N LEU A 37 -1.25 27.79 -17.22
CA LEU A 37 -1.80 26.47 -16.97
C LEU A 37 -3.33 26.55 -16.93
N VAL A 38 -4.00 25.95 -17.92
CA VAL A 38 -5.46 25.92 -18.04
C VAL A 38 -6.03 24.67 -17.37
N LYS A 39 -5.33 23.54 -17.49
CA LYS A 39 -5.70 22.28 -16.86
C LYS A 39 -4.46 21.60 -16.25
N PRO A 40 -4.41 21.35 -14.93
CA PRO A 40 -3.33 20.55 -14.34
C PRO A 40 -3.39 19.11 -14.86
N ALA A 41 -2.23 18.45 -14.93
CA ALA A 41 -2.18 17.04 -15.29
C ALA A 41 -2.91 16.19 -14.25
N ASP A 42 -3.75 15.26 -14.72
CA ASP A 42 -4.50 14.37 -13.85
C ASP A 42 -3.69 13.10 -13.57
N GLY A 43 -3.17 12.99 -12.34
CA GLY A 43 -2.64 11.74 -11.78
C GLY A 43 -1.11 11.67 -11.68
N THR A 44 -0.64 11.27 -10.51
CA THR A 44 0.73 10.82 -10.32
C THR A 44 0.86 9.41 -10.89
N TRP A 45 1.95 9.08 -11.61
CA TRP A 45 2.36 7.71 -11.96
C TRP A 45 2.79 6.93 -10.69
N THR A 46 2.02 7.02 -9.62
CA THR A 46 2.22 6.18 -8.45
C THR A 46 1.38 4.94 -8.66
N LYS A 47 2.05 3.78 -8.74
CA LYS A 47 1.36 2.47 -8.69
C LYS A 47 0.28 2.56 -7.61
N PRO A 48 -1.01 2.31 -7.92
CA PRO A 48 -2.04 2.37 -6.91
C PRO A 48 -1.60 1.48 -5.75
N GLY A 49 -1.49 2.08 -4.56
CA GLY A 49 -1.12 1.35 -3.35
C GLY A 49 -2.08 0.18 -3.11
N ARG A 50 -1.71 -0.74 -2.20
CA ARG A 50 -2.62 -1.83 -1.81
C ARG A 50 -3.99 -1.22 -1.47
N PRO A 51 -5.09 -1.69 -2.10
CA PRO A 51 -6.42 -1.15 -1.82
C PRO A 51 -6.70 -1.22 -0.33
N LYS A 52 -7.26 -0.14 0.22
CA LYS A 52 -7.60 -0.05 1.64
C LYS A 52 -8.60 -1.17 1.96
N SER A 53 -8.30 -1.96 3.00
CA SER A 53 -9.22 -2.99 3.48
C SER A 53 -10.57 -2.34 3.83
N PRO A 54 -11.73 -2.97 3.51
CA PRO A 54 -13.04 -2.44 3.87
C PRO A 54 -13.17 -2.25 5.39
N ASP A 55 -12.67 -3.22 6.17
CA ASP A 55 -12.68 -3.17 7.63
C ASP A 55 -11.26 -3.24 8.21
N PRO A 56 -10.53 -2.10 8.27
CA PRO A 56 -9.21 -2.07 8.87
C PRO A 56 -9.31 -2.14 10.40
N LYS A 57 -8.32 -2.76 11.04
CA LYS A 57 -8.16 -2.66 12.50
C LYS A 57 -7.94 -1.19 12.87
N GLN A 58 -8.73 -0.69 13.81
CA GLN A 58 -8.57 0.66 14.33
C GLN A 58 -7.52 0.67 15.43
N GLN A 59 -6.56 1.60 15.33
CA GLN A 59 -5.62 1.85 16.42
C GLN A 59 -6.33 2.68 17.48
N VAL A 60 -6.44 2.13 18.69
CA VAL A 60 -7.08 2.79 19.83
C VAL A 60 -6.10 2.88 21.00
N THR A 61 -6.17 3.96 21.77
CA THR A 61 -5.40 4.12 23.01
C THR A 61 -6.22 3.58 24.17
N LEU A 62 -6.00 2.32 24.54
CA LEU A 62 -6.65 1.64 25.66
C LEU A 62 -5.63 1.35 26.77
N ARG A 63 -6.03 1.58 28.03
CA ARG A 63 -5.24 1.15 29.20
C ARG A 63 -5.69 -0.25 29.61
N LEU A 64 -4.72 -1.15 29.75
CA LEU A 64 -4.92 -2.53 30.20
C LEU A 64 -4.13 -2.73 31.50
N ASP A 65 -4.59 -3.67 32.33
CA ASP A 65 -3.84 -4.12 33.50
C ASP A 65 -2.45 -4.63 33.10
N SER A 66 -1.43 -4.29 33.89
CA SER A 66 -0.04 -4.70 33.67
C SER A 66 0.11 -6.22 33.69
N ILE A 67 -0.57 -6.94 34.59
CA ILE A 67 -0.48 -8.39 34.72
C ILE A 67 -1.00 -9.08 33.46
N VAL A 68 -2.11 -8.56 32.90
CA VAL A 68 -2.70 -9.07 31.66
C VAL A 68 -1.72 -8.86 30.51
N LEU A 69 -1.18 -7.65 30.39
CA LEU A 69 -0.24 -7.31 29.32
C LEU A 69 1.05 -8.12 29.38
N GLU A 70 1.58 -8.39 30.58
CA GLU A 70 2.74 -9.27 30.79
C GLU A 70 2.45 -10.71 30.37
N LYS A 71 1.31 -11.29 30.80
CA LYS A 71 0.90 -12.64 30.39
C LYS A 71 0.80 -12.76 28.87
N PHE A 72 0.20 -11.78 28.20
CA PHE A 72 0.09 -11.79 26.75
C PHE A 72 1.47 -11.65 26.09
N ARG A 73 2.35 -10.76 26.57
CA ARG A 73 3.71 -10.61 26.04
C ARG A 73 4.55 -11.88 26.22
N ALA A 74 4.40 -12.57 27.35
CA ALA A 74 5.10 -13.83 27.63
C ALA A 74 4.71 -14.96 26.64
N MET A 75 3.54 -14.89 26.01
CA MET A 75 3.15 -15.84 24.96
C MET A 75 3.93 -15.68 23.64
N GLY A 76 4.80 -14.67 23.54
CA GLY A 76 5.73 -14.49 22.44
C GLY A 76 5.18 -13.63 21.28
N PRO A 77 5.76 -13.79 20.08
CA PRO A 77 5.38 -13.00 18.91
C PRO A 77 3.87 -13.06 18.63
N ARG A 78 3.32 -11.95 18.11
CA ARG A 78 1.90 -11.79 17.77
C ARG A 78 0.94 -11.75 18.97
N TRP A 79 1.42 -11.48 20.18
CA TRP A 79 0.57 -11.32 21.37
C TRP A 79 -0.58 -10.30 21.18
N GLN A 80 -0.36 -9.21 20.44
CA GLN A 80 -1.40 -8.23 20.10
C GLN A 80 -2.53 -8.82 19.24
N SER A 81 -2.22 -9.78 18.36
CA SER A 81 -3.26 -10.47 17.59
C SER A 81 -4.01 -11.47 18.46
N ARG A 82 -3.33 -12.08 19.43
CA ARG A 82 -3.94 -13.02 20.39
C ARG A 82 -4.90 -12.31 21.34
N ILE A 83 -4.51 -11.18 21.93
CA ILE A 83 -5.42 -10.40 22.78
C ILE A 83 -6.67 -9.94 22.01
N ASN A 84 -6.51 -9.51 20.76
CA ASN A 84 -7.66 -9.17 19.91
C ASN A 84 -8.57 -10.38 19.63
N ALA A 85 -8.01 -11.59 19.50
CA ALA A 85 -8.82 -12.80 19.34
C ALA A 85 -9.60 -13.14 20.62
N GLU A 86 -9.00 -12.98 21.80
CA GLU A 86 -9.69 -13.18 23.08
C GLU A 86 -10.79 -12.13 23.30
N LEU A 87 -10.56 -10.87 22.92
CA LEU A 87 -11.59 -9.84 22.96
C LEU A 87 -12.76 -10.15 22.02
N ARG A 88 -12.50 -10.72 20.84
CA ARG A 88 -13.56 -11.19 19.93
C ARG A 88 -14.37 -12.32 20.54
N LYS A 89 -13.71 -13.33 21.09
CA LYS A 89 -14.37 -14.44 21.79
C LYS A 89 -15.25 -13.95 22.94
N ALA A 90 -14.76 -12.99 23.73
CA ALA A 90 -15.53 -12.40 24.83
C ALA A 90 -16.81 -11.66 24.36
N LEU A 91 -16.80 -11.15 23.13
CA LEU A 91 -17.95 -10.50 22.49
C LEU A 91 -18.80 -11.47 21.62
N GLY A 92 -18.41 -12.75 21.52
CA GLY A 92 -19.09 -13.73 20.66
C GLY A 92 -18.88 -13.51 19.15
N LEU A 93 -17.77 -12.88 18.76
CA LEU A 93 -17.39 -12.58 17.37
C LEU A 93 -16.38 -13.59 16.79
#